data_AF-A0A929A3M8-F1
#
_entry.id   AF-A0A929A3M8-F1
#
_cell.length_a   1.000
_cell.length_b   1.000
_cell.length_c   1.000
_cell.angle_alpha   90.00
_cell.angle_beta   90.00
_cell.angle_gamma   90.00
#
_symmetry.space_group_name_H-M   'P 1'
#
loop_
_entity.id
_entity.type
_entity.pdbx_description
1 polymer ?
#
loop_
_entity_poly.entity_id
_entity_poly.type
_entity_poly.pdbx_seq_one_letter_code
_entity_poly.pdbx_strand_id
1 'polypeptide(L)'
;MSNPLDLDVLWGGYYASIPKDGSGISVFRLLDFTRDAYHAALYGETFTTMPALDDLVSLAPWLGHAPIALDSLLNEDDVQLIGGKPLSLDDLEGYLYYLEDFGVSEAERNQLVQSLLAFSQSEPPIKLRLELVDNELQMTERDK
;
A
#
# COMPACT_ATOMS: atom_id res chain seq x y z
N MET A 1 -23.51 2.06 -2.57
CA MET A 1 -22.91 0.71 -2.63
C MET A 1 -21.57 0.90 -3.29
N SER A 2 -20.48 0.62 -2.58
CA SER A 2 -19.15 0.62 -3.20
C SER A 2 -19.08 -0.54 -4.19
N ASN A 3 -18.36 -0.34 -5.29
CA ASN A 3 -18.10 -1.43 -6.24
C ASN A 3 -16.98 -2.32 -5.67
N PRO A 4 -16.97 -3.62 -5.96
CA PRO A 4 -15.83 -4.47 -5.65
C PRO A 4 -14.56 -3.90 -6.29
N LEU A 5 -13.44 -3.96 -5.57
CA LEU A 5 -12.12 -3.56 -6.05
C LEU A 5 -11.25 -4.80 -6.26
N ASP A 6 -10.73 -4.96 -7.47
CA ASP A 6 -9.70 -5.94 -7.77
C ASP A 6 -8.33 -5.30 -7.53
N LEU A 7 -7.59 -5.79 -6.55
CA LEU A 7 -6.30 -5.25 -6.12
C LEU A 7 -5.20 -6.30 -6.32
N ASP A 8 -4.04 -5.85 -6.80
CA ASP A 8 -2.82 -6.66 -6.84
C ASP A 8 -1.89 -6.20 -5.72
N VAL A 9 -1.78 -6.98 -4.65
CA VAL A 9 -1.02 -6.64 -3.44
C VAL A 9 0.44 -7.05 -3.59
N LEU A 10 1.34 -6.08 -3.47
CA LEU A 10 2.79 -6.25 -3.53
C LEU A 10 3.46 -5.36 -2.48
N TRP A 11 4.11 -5.97 -1.49
CA TRP A 11 4.91 -5.21 -0.50
C TRP A 11 6.04 -4.48 -1.22
N GLY A 12 6.21 -3.18 -0.95
CA GLY A 12 7.11 -2.31 -1.71
C GLY A 12 6.58 -1.88 -3.08
N GLY A 13 5.33 -2.23 -3.41
CA GLY A 13 4.62 -1.81 -4.60
C GLY A 13 4.25 -0.33 -4.57
N TYR A 14 4.36 0.32 -5.72
CA TYR A 14 3.89 1.67 -5.96
C TYR A 14 2.51 1.60 -6.62
N TYR A 15 1.56 2.36 -6.08
CA TYR A 15 0.17 2.35 -6.50
C TYR A 15 -0.25 3.74 -6.95
N ALA A 16 -0.99 3.79 -8.06
CA ALA A 16 -1.74 4.98 -8.46
C ALA A 16 -3.13 4.93 -7.80
N SER A 17 -3.54 6.02 -7.15
CA SER A 17 -4.96 6.33 -6.92
C SER A 17 -5.41 7.33 -7.99
N ILE A 18 -6.38 6.91 -8.81
CA ILE A 18 -6.84 7.63 -9.99
C ILE A 18 -8.26 8.16 -9.72
N PRO A 19 -8.43 9.46 -9.46
CA PRO A 19 -9.75 10.03 -9.22
C PRO A 19 -10.58 10.13 -10.50
N LYS A 20 -11.89 9.87 -10.41
CA LYS A 20 -12.86 9.92 -11.51
C LYS A 20 -13.13 11.35 -11.98
N ASP A 21 -12.89 12.32 -11.12
CA ASP A 21 -13.09 13.75 -11.41
C ASP A 21 -11.92 14.38 -12.21
N GLY A 22 -10.84 13.62 -12.42
CA GLY A 22 -9.67 14.08 -13.17
C GLY A 22 -8.78 15.06 -12.41
N SER A 23 -8.88 15.13 -11.07
CA SER A 23 -8.06 16.00 -10.21
C SER A 23 -6.56 15.63 -10.18
N GLY A 24 -6.17 14.57 -10.87
CA GLY A 24 -4.79 14.12 -11.04
C GLY A 24 -4.50 12.85 -10.25
N ILE A 25 -3.56 12.05 -10.75
CA ILE A 25 -3.18 10.77 -10.17
C ILE A 25 -2.25 11.02 -9.00
N SER A 26 -2.62 10.49 -7.83
CA SER A 26 -1.74 10.46 -6.66
C SER A 26 -1.07 9.09 -6.55
N VAL A 27 0.07 9.03 -5.86
CA VAL A 27 0.82 7.78 -5.68
C VAL A 27 1.12 7.53 -4.22
N PHE A 28 1.08 6.25 -3.84
CA PHE A 28 1.58 5.77 -2.56
C PHE A 28 2.41 4.51 -2.75
N ARG A 29 3.27 4.20 -1.77
CA ARG A 29 4.05 2.97 -1.72
C ARG A 29 3.58 2.11 -0.56
N LEU A 30 3.24 0.85 -0.82
CA LEU A 30 2.79 -0.09 0.18
C LEU A 30 3.96 -0.58 1.04
N LEU A 31 3.86 -0.39 2.35
CA LEU A 31 4.85 -0.82 3.34
C LEU A 31 4.42 -2.12 4.03
N ASP A 32 3.13 -2.21 4.36
CA ASP A 32 2.51 -3.36 5.00
C ASP A 32 1.02 -3.46 4.65
N PHE A 33 0.47 -4.67 4.71
CA PHE A 33 -0.92 -4.96 4.35
C PHE A 33 -1.50 -6.00 5.31
N THR A 34 -2.57 -5.62 5.99
CA THR A 34 -3.28 -6.47 6.95
C THR A 34 -4.76 -6.53 6.59
N ARG A 35 -5.54 -7.29 7.37
CA ARG A 35 -6.99 -7.40 7.16
C ARG A 35 -7.74 -6.09 7.41
N ASP A 36 -7.24 -5.25 8.30
CA ASP A 36 -7.97 -4.07 8.77
C ASP A 36 -7.40 -2.77 8.20
N ALA A 37 -6.11 -2.75 7.87
CA ALA A 37 -5.43 -1.57 7.36
C ALA A 37 -4.30 -1.94 6.41
N TYR A 38 -3.95 -0.99 5.55
CA TYR A 38 -2.68 -0.95 4.85
C TYR A 38 -1.85 0.21 5.36
N HIS A 39 -0.54 0.01 5.39
CA HIS A 39 0.43 1.02 5.77
C HIS A 39 1.16 1.48 4.52
N ALA A 40 1.20 2.79 4.30
CA ALA A 40 1.77 3.35 3.09
C ALA A 40 2.69 4.53 3.38
N ALA A 41 3.68 4.73 2.51
CA ALA A 41 4.34 6.01 2.34
C ALA A 41 3.59 6.81 1.27
N LEU A 42 3.35 8.10 1.52
CA LEU A 42 2.60 8.99 0.63
C LEU A 42 3.52 10.00 -0.05
N TYR A 43 3.26 10.27 -1.32
CA TYR A 43 4.00 11.22 -2.14
C TYR A 43 3.18 12.50 -2.35
N GLY A 44 3.84 13.65 -2.39
CA GLY A 44 3.18 14.94 -2.55
C GLY A 44 2.93 15.32 -4.01
N GLU A 45 3.55 14.58 -4.92
CA GLU A 45 3.46 14.74 -6.36
C GLU A 45 2.09 14.30 -6.90
N THR A 46 1.62 15.00 -7.92
CA THR A 46 0.40 14.67 -8.65
C THR A 46 0.73 14.57 -10.14
N PHE A 47 0.19 13.55 -10.80
CA PHE A 47 0.50 13.24 -12.19
C PHE A 47 -0.73 13.38 -13.09
N THR A 48 -0.54 13.86 -14.32
CA THR A 48 -1.64 13.95 -15.31
C THR A 48 -1.83 12.66 -16.10
N THR A 49 -0.81 11.81 -16.13
CA THR A 49 -0.81 10.49 -16.77
C THR A 49 -0.16 9.48 -15.84
N MET A 50 -0.40 8.19 -16.05
CA MET A 50 0.21 7.13 -15.25
C MET A 50 1.76 7.28 -15.26
N PRO A 51 2.40 7.49 -14.09
CA PRO A 51 3.85 7.62 -14.03
C PRO A 51 4.54 6.27 -14.26
N ALA A 52 5.77 6.31 -14.77
CA ALA A 52 6.59 5.11 -14.87
C ALA A 52 7.22 4.78 -13.51
N LEU A 53 7.48 3.50 -13.24
CA LEU A 53 8.10 3.06 -11.99
C LEU A 53 9.44 3.77 -11.71
N ASP A 54 10.26 3.95 -12.74
CA ASP A 54 11.58 4.60 -12.63
C ASP A 54 11.49 6.06 -12.15
N ASP A 55 10.39 6.75 -12.47
CA ASP A 55 10.15 8.10 -11.97
C ASP A 55 9.85 8.07 -10.47
N LEU A 56 9.09 7.07 -10.02
CA LEU A 56 8.60 6.95 -8.64
C LEU A 56 9.68 6.53 -7.65
N VAL A 57 10.58 5.62 -8.05
CA VAL A 57 11.66 5.14 -7.18
C VAL A 57 12.68 6.22 -6.81
N SER A 58 12.65 7.36 -7.50
CA SER A 58 13.50 8.52 -7.25
C SER A 58 12.87 9.55 -6.30
N LEU A 59 11.56 9.42 -6.02
CA LEU A 59 10.83 10.36 -5.18
C LEU A 59 11.13 10.14 -3.70
N ALA A 60 11.12 11.24 -2.95
CA ALA A 60 11.10 11.19 -1.50
C ALA A 60 9.64 11.25 -1.03
N PRO A 61 9.22 10.38 -0.09
CA PRO A 61 7.87 10.45 0.45
C PRO A 61 7.67 11.77 1.21
N TRP A 62 6.54 12.42 1.00
CA TRP A 62 6.10 13.57 1.80
C TRP A 62 5.73 13.11 3.21
N LEU A 63 5.13 11.92 3.32
CA LEU A 63 4.84 11.25 4.58
C LEU A 63 5.37 9.81 4.53
N GLY A 64 6.37 9.51 5.37
CA GLY A 64 7.04 8.21 5.37
C GLY A 64 6.18 7.05 5.88
N HIS A 65 5.10 7.32 6.62
CA HIS A 65 4.17 6.30 7.10
C HIS A 65 2.79 6.89 7.39
N ALA A 66 1.76 6.21 6.88
CA ALA A 66 0.37 6.44 7.22
C ALA A 66 -0.35 5.08 7.35
N PRO A 67 -1.00 4.78 8.48
CA PRO A 67 -1.97 3.71 8.57
C PRO A 67 -3.29 4.18 7.94
N ILE A 68 -3.83 3.39 7.01
CA ILE A 68 -5.08 3.71 6.32
C ILE A 68 -6.00 2.49 6.40
N ALA A 69 -7.26 2.71 6.78
CA ALA A 69 -8.26 1.65 6.90
C ALA A 69 -8.48 0.98 5.54
N LEU A 70 -8.53 -0.35 5.50
CA LEU A 70 -8.54 -1.07 4.22
C LEU A 70 -9.83 -0.83 3.42
N ASP A 71 -10.95 -0.62 4.11
CA ASP A 71 -12.25 -0.29 3.50
C ASP A 71 -12.24 1.06 2.77
N SER A 72 -11.31 1.97 3.10
CA SER A 72 -11.16 3.23 2.38
C SER A 72 -10.79 3.03 0.90
N LEU A 73 -10.10 1.94 0.55
CA LEU A 73 -9.80 1.59 -0.85
C LEU A 73 -11.07 1.37 -1.68
N LEU A 74 -12.20 1.05 -1.05
CA LEU A 74 -13.49 0.90 -1.74
C LEU A 74 -14.18 2.24 -2.01
N ASN A 75 -13.73 3.32 -1.36
CA ASN A 75 -14.17 4.69 -1.63
C ASN A 75 -13.29 5.39 -2.67
N GLU A 76 -12.08 4.88 -2.88
CA GLU A 76 -11.17 5.36 -3.91
C GLU A 76 -11.73 5.05 -5.31
N ASP A 77 -11.34 5.88 -6.26
CA ASP A 77 -11.97 5.90 -7.56
C ASP A 77 -11.49 4.78 -8.48
N ASP A 78 -10.19 4.49 -8.46
CA ASP A 78 -9.51 3.32 -9.02
C ASP A 78 -8.07 3.25 -8.43
N VAL A 79 -7.64 2.06 -8.01
CA VAL A 79 -6.32 1.84 -7.40
C VAL A 79 -5.57 0.78 -8.19
N GLN A 80 -4.42 1.14 -8.77
CA GLN A 80 -3.68 0.26 -9.67
C GLN A 80 -2.21 0.13 -9.25
N LEU A 81 -1.71 -1.11 -9.23
CA LEU A 81 -0.29 -1.40 -9.05
C LEU A 81 0.50 -0.97 -10.31
N ILE A 82 1.47 -0.09 -10.13
CA ILE A 82 2.37 0.38 -11.20
C ILE A 82 3.55 -0.57 -11.36
N GLY A 83 4.09 -1.06 -10.23
CA GLY A 83 5.25 -1.92 -10.15
C GLY A 83 5.82 -1.90 -8.73
N GLY A 84 6.90 -2.64 -8.48
CA GLY A 84 7.49 -2.75 -7.15
C GLY A 84 9.00 -2.55 -7.13
N LYS A 85 9.49 -2.06 -6.00
CA LYS A 85 10.89 -2.11 -5.61
C LYS A 85 10.95 -2.67 -4.19
N PRO A 86 11.78 -3.70 -3.92
CA PRO A 86 11.91 -4.26 -2.58
C PRO A 86 12.12 -3.17 -1.54
N LEU A 87 11.48 -3.35 -0.40
CA LEU A 87 11.59 -2.44 0.74
C LEU A 87 13.02 -2.47 1.28
N SER A 88 13.46 -1.34 1.78
CA SER A 88 14.68 -1.18 2.56
C SER A 88 14.33 -0.83 4.01
N LEU A 89 15.33 -0.82 4.90
CA LEU A 89 15.12 -0.38 6.28
C LEU A 89 14.68 1.09 6.34
N ASP A 90 15.27 1.94 5.50
CA ASP A 90 14.95 3.36 5.42
C ASP A 90 13.47 3.59 5.03
N ASP A 91 12.92 2.74 4.15
CA ASP A 91 11.50 2.80 3.77
C ASP A 91 10.56 2.51 4.96
N LEU A 92 11.03 1.76 5.96
CA LEU A 92 10.25 1.32 7.11
C LEU A 92 10.47 2.19 8.36
N GLU A 93 11.34 3.20 8.30
CA GLU A 93 11.71 4.03 9.46
C GLU A 93 10.48 4.65 10.12
N GLY A 94 9.59 5.27 9.32
CA GLY A 94 8.35 5.85 9.82
C GLY A 94 7.42 4.82 10.47
N TYR A 95 7.34 3.61 9.91
CA TYR A 95 6.53 2.54 10.47
C TYR A 95 7.11 2.03 11.80
N LEU A 96 8.43 1.97 11.91
CA LEU A 96 9.10 1.55 13.14
C LEU A 96 8.88 2.51 14.31
N TYR A 97 8.86 3.83 14.05
CA TYR A 97 8.48 4.82 15.06
C TYR A 97 7.04 4.64 15.50
N TYR A 98 6.11 4.43 14.57
CA TYR A 98 4.72 4.14 14.90
C TYR A 98 4.59 2.91 15.81
N LEU A 99 5.27 1.80 15.48
CA LEU A 99 5.21 0.58 16.31
C LEU A 99 5.82 0.80 17.71
N GLU A 100 6.85 1.63 17.81
CA GLU A 100 7.44 2.01 19.10
C GLU A 100 6.44 2.73 20.00
N ASP A 101 5.75 3.73 19.45
CA ASP A 101 4.76 4.54 20.18
C ASP A 101 3.58 3.70 20.67
N PHE A 102 3.27 2.60 19.98
CA PHE A 102 2.25 1.62 20.38
C PHE A 102 2.79 0.53 21.31
N GLY A 103 4.05 0.62 21.74
CA GLY A 103 4.64 -0.27 22.75
C GLY A 103 5.04 -1.65 22.23
N VAL A 104 5.20 -1.81 20.91
CA VAL A 104 5.69 -3.08 20.33
C VAL A 104 7.17 -3.25 20.69
N SER A 105 7.54 -4.44 21.18
CA SER A 105 8.91 -4.68 21.62
C SER A 105 9.90 -4.61 20.47
N GLU A 106 11.16 -4.26 20.75
CA GLU A 106 12.23 -4.23 19.74
C GLU A 106 12.38 -5.60 19.03
N ALA A 107 12.24 -6.70 19.78
CA ALA A 107 12.31 -8.04 19.21
C ALA A 107 11.19 -8.31 18.19
N GLU A 108 9.95 -7.94 18.52
CA GLU A 108 8.80 -8.06 17.61
C GLU A 108 8.93 -7.14 16.39
N ARG A 109 9.37 -5.89 16.60
CA ARG A 109 9.63 -4.95 15.50
C ARG A 109 10.70 -5.49 14.54
N ASN A 110 11.79 -6.03 15.07
CA ASN A 110 12.84 -6.64 14.26
C ASN A 110 12.34 -7.85 13.47
N GLN A 111 11.53 -8.72 14.08
CA GLN A 111 10.91 -9.86 13.38
C GLN A 111 9.99 -9.38 12.25
N LEU A 112 9.12 -8.42 12.53
CA LEU A 112 8.20 -7.85 11.55
C LEU A 112 8.97 -7.25 10.37
N VAL A 113 9.99 -6.42 10.63
CA VAL A 113 10.83 -5.85 9.58
C VAL A 113 11.43 -6.93 8.68
N GLN A 114 12.01 -7.99 9.25
CA GLN A 114 12.59 -9.07 8.44
C GLN A 114 11.52 -9.75 7.57
N SER A 115 10.30 -9.95 8.10
CA SER A 115 9.18 -10.48 7.32
C SER A 115 8.77 -9.54 6.19
N LEU A 116 8.63 -8.23 6.43
CA LEU A 116 8.25 -7.26 5.41
C LEU A 116 9.31 -7.14 4.30
N LEU A 117 10.59 -7.11 4.68
CA LEU A 117 11.68 -7.11 3.71
C LEU A 117 11.65 -8.38 2.84
N ALA A 118 11.41 -9.55 3.44
CA ALA A 118 11.28 -10.80 2.72
C ALA A 118 10.06 -10.82 1.79
N PHE A 119 8.89 -10.38 2.25
CA PHE A 119 7.68 -10.30 1.42
C PHE A 119 7.83 -9.31 0.26
N SER A 120 8.56 -8.20 0.46
CA SER A 120 8.81 -7.23 -0.61
C SER A 120 9.70 -7.75 -1.74
N GLN A 121 10.40 -8.86 -1.51
CA GLN A 121 11.19 -9.56 -2.53
C GLN A 121 10.38 -10.65 -3.24
N SER A 122 9.18 -10.97 -2.75
CA SER A 122 8.36 -12.05 -3.28
C SER A 122 7.49 -11.55 -4.44
N GLU A 123 7.69 -12.17 -5.61
CA GLU A 123 6.80 -12.07 -6.77
C GLU A 123 6.18 -13.45 -7.04
N PRO A 124 4.97 -13.53 -7.62
CA PRO A 124 4.13 -12.44 -8.12
C PRO A 124 3.27 -11.75 -7.03
N PRO A 125 2.65 -10.59 -7.32
CA PRO A 125 1.65 -9.96 -6.44
C PRO A 125 0.50 -10.90 -6.08
N ILE A 126 -0.05 -10.73 -4.88
CA ILE A 126 -1.25 -11.45 -4.44
C ILE A 126 -2.47 -10.77 -5.04
N LYS A 127 -3.26 -11.51 -5.82
CA LYS A 127 -4.46 -10.98 -6.46
C LYS A 127 -5.64 -11.09 -5.51
N LEU A 128 -6.16 -9.98 -5.03
CA LEU A 128 -7.31 -9.92 -4.13
C LEU A 128 -8.50 -9.22 -4.77
N ARG A 129 -9.71 -9.58 -4.34
CA ARG A 129 -10.94 -8.82 -4.52
C ARG A 129 -11.42 -8.37 -3.15
N LEU A 130 -11.64 -7.06 -3.02
CA LEU A 130 -12.20 -6.40 -1.85
C LEU A 130 -13.65 -6.03 -2.13
N GLU A 131 -14.56 -6.34 -1.22
CA GLU A 131 -15.98 -5.95 -1.34
C GLU A 131 -16.64 -5.79 0.04
N LEU A 132 -17.69 -4.96 0.11
CA LEU A 132 -18.57 -4.88 1.29
C LEU A 132 -19.76 -5.81 1.11
N VAL A 133 -19.86 -6.83 1.96
CA VAL A 133 -21.00 -7.76 2.03
C VAL A 133 -21.63 -7.60 3.41
N ASP A 134 -22.91 -7.24 3.48
CA ASP A 134 -23.62 -6.99 4.74
C ASP A 134 -22.92 -5.98 5.67
N ASN A 135 -22.29 -4.94 5.09
CA ASN A 135 -21.45 -3.94 5.78
C ASN A 135 -20.15 -4.47 6.40
N GLU A 136 -19.72 -5.69 6.05
CA GLU A 136 -18.44 -6.24 6.44
C GLU A 136 -17.49 -6.29 5.24
N LEU A 137 -16.23 -5.88 5.44
CA LEU A 137 -15.19 -5.98 4.42
C LEU A 137 -14.80 -7.44 4.25
N GLN A 138 -15.00 -7.96 3.04
CA GLN A 138 -14.54 -9.27 2.62
C GLN A 138 -13.36 -9.14 1.67
N MET A 139 -12.39 -10.04 1.87
CA MET A 139 -11.24 -10.20 0.98
C MET A 139 -11.25 -11.62 0.44
N THR A 140 -11.24 -11.75 -0.88
CA THR A 140 -11.14 -13.05 -1.55
C THR A 140 -9.95 -13.06 -2.48
N GLU A 141 -9.19 -14.16 -2.50
CA GLU A 141 -8.12 -14.32 -3.48
C GLU A 141 -8.75 -14.60 -4.86
N ARG A 142 -8.23 -13.94 -5.89
CA ARG A 142 -8.68 -14.11 -7.27
C ARG A 142 -7.80 -15.16 -7.96
N ASP A 143 -8.43 -16.04 -8.74
CA ASP A 143 -7.71 -16.96 -9.61
C ASP A 143 -6.87 -16.20 -10.65
N LYS A 144 -5.75 -16.82 -11.05
CA LYS A 144 -4.69 -16.23 -11.89
C LYS A 144 -5.17 -15.61 -13.20
#